data_AF-A0A1W6URX0-F1
#
_entry.id   AF-A0A1W6URX0-F1
#
_cell.length_a   1.000
_cell.length_b   1.000
_cell.length_c   1.000
_cell.angle_alpha   90.00
_cell.angle_beta   90.00
_cell.angle_gamma   90.00
#
_symmetry.space_group_name_H-M   'P 1'
#
loop_
_entity.id
_entity.type
_entity.pdbx_description
1 polymer ?
#
loop_
_entity_poly.entity_id
_entity_poly.type
_entity_poly.pdbx_seq_one_letter_code
_entity_poly.pdbx_strand_id
1 'polypeptide(L)' 'MLLLSNSYYLRLNDEALDLQQRIANLNAFASGLGFLALDASQKTVLLQRIHDMELELAVLNRRIDLLEG' A
#
# COMPACT_ATOMS: atom_id res chain seq x y z
N MET A 1 -30.18 -5.84 -2.64
CA MET A 1 -29.03 -5.12 -3.23
C MET A 1 -27.93 -4.78 -2.20
N LEU A 2 -28.24 -4.73 -0.88
CA LEU A 2 -27.28 -4.40 0.20
C LEU A 2 -26.19 -5.46 0.51
N LEU A 3 -26.36 -6.73 0.10
CA LEU A 3 -25.37 -7.77 0.36
C LEU A 3 -24.13 -7.67 -0.54
N LEU A 4 -24.30 -7.20 -1.79
CA LEU A 4 -23.20 -7.08 -2.76
C LEU A 4 -22.26 -5.92 -2.42
N SER A 5 -22.81 -4.80 -1.92
CA SER A 5 -22.01 -3.64 -1.49
C SER A 5 -21.16 -3.98 -0.26
N ASN A 6 -21.70 -4.77 0.67
CA ASN A 6 -20.98 -5.18 1.88
C ASN A 6 -19.79 -6.12 1.56
N SER A 7 -20.00 -7.10 0.66
CA SER A 7 -18.91 -7.98 0.20
C SER A 7 -17.83 -7.25 -0.61
N TYR A 8 -18.21 -6.20 -1.35
CA TYR A 8 -17.27 -5.41 -2.14
C TYR A 8 -16.44 -4.48 -1.24
N TYR A 9 -17.08 -3.85 -0.26
CA TYR A 9 -16.41 -3.01 0.74
C TYR A 9 -15.40 -3.81 1.58
N LEU A 10 -15.78 -4.99 2.07
CA LEU A 10 -14.89 -5.88 2.81
C LEU A 10 -13.64 -6.23 1.99
N ARG A 11 -13.83 -6.58 0.72
CA ARG A 11 -12.72 -6.92 -0.17
C ARG A 11 -11.76 -5.74 -0.39
N LEU A 12 -12.27 -4.52 -0.56
CA LEU A 12 -11.42 -3.34 -0.71
C LEU A 12 -10.62 -3.06 0.57
N ASN A 13 -11.22 -3.28 1.74
CA ASN A 13 -10.53 -3.16 3.03
C ASN A 13 -9.41 -4.21 3.18
N ASP A 14 -9.68 -5.47 2.82
CA ASP A 14 -8.66 -6.52 2.83
C ASP A 14 -7.50 -6.19 1.88
N GLU A 15 -7.80 -5.69 0.68
CA GLU A 15 -6.80 -5.23 -0.30
C GLU A 15 -5.97 -4.04 0.24
N ALA A 16 -6.60 -3.09 0.96
CA ALA A 16 -5.92 -1.96 1.57
C ALA A 16 -5.00 -2.38 2.71
N LEU A 17 -5.45 -3.33 3.53
CA LEU A 17 -4.67 -3.86 4.64
C LEU A 17 -3.43 -4.63 4.14
N ASP A 18 -3.57 -5.49 3.13
CA ASP A 18 -2.43 -6.18 2.52
C ASP A 18 -1.41 -5.19 1.95
N LEU A 19 -1.91 -4.16 1.24
CA LEU A 19 -1.05 -3.14 0.66
C LEU A 19 -0.31 -2.33 1.73
N GLN A 20 -0.99 -1.93 2.80
CA GLN A 20 -0.39 -1.28 3.97
C GLN A 20 0.72 -2.13 4.58
N GLN A 21 0.47 -3.43 4.79
CA GLN A 21 1.45 -4.34 5.36
C GLN A 21 2.69 -4.44 4.47
N ARG A 22 2.51 -4.51 3.15
CA ARG A 22 3.62 -4.56 2.19
C ARG A 22 4.43 -3.26 2.17
N ILE A 23 3.78 -2.10 2.23
CA ILE A 23 4.46 -0.79 2.36
C ILE A 23 5.26 -0.74 3.66
N ALA A 24 4.67 -1.13 4.78
CA ALA A 24 5.34 -1.15 6.08
C ALA A 24 6.61 -2.03 6.07
N ASN A 25 6.52 -3.21 5.45
CA ASN A 25 7.68 -4.11 5.30
C ASN A 25 8.80 -3.48 4.46
N LEU A 26 8.45 -2.82 3.34
CA LEU A 26 9.43 -2.14 2.50
C LEU A 26 10.05 -0.92 3.20
N ASN A 27 9.26 -0.16 3.94
CA ASN A 27 9.75 0.96 4.76
C ASN A 27 10.69 0.49 5.89
N ALA A 28 10.36 -0.63 6.53
CA ALA A 28 11.25 -1.26 7.52
C ALA A 28 12.58 -1.68 6.88
N PHE A 29 12.54 -2.26 5.68
CA PHE A 29 13.75 -2.59 4.93
C PHE A 29 14.54 -1.33 4.53
N ALA A 30 13.87 -0.29 4.03
CA ALA A 30 14.47 0.99 3.64
C ALA A 30 15.13 1.73 4.82
N SER A 31 14.66 1.48 6.05
CA SER A 31 15.24 2.02 7.28
C SER A 31 16.39 1.16 7.83
N GLY A 32 16.62 -0.03 7.27
CA GLY A 32 17.58 -1.01 7.77
C GLY A 32 18.96 -0.93 7.10
N LEU A 33 19.92 -1.66 7.67
CA LEU A 33 21.29 -1.77 7.12
C LEU A 33 21.32 -2.34 5.69
N GLY A 34 20.34 -3.19 5.34
CA GLY A 34 20.19 -3.74 3.99
C GLY A 34 19.99 -2.65 2.93
N PHE A 35 19.29 -1.56 3.26
CA PHE A 35 19.13 -0.43 2.36
C PHE A 35 20.46 0.30 2.09
N LEU A 36 21.31 0.45 3.12
CA LEU A 36 22.60 1.12 2.98
C LEU A 36 23.54 0.38 2.01
N ALA A 37 23.46 -0.95 1.98
CA ALA A 37 24.24 -1.82 1.11
C ALA A 37 23.81 -1.77 -0.37
N LEU A 38 22.63 -1.22 -0.68
CA LEU A 38 22.17 -1.04 -2.06
C LEU A 38 22.96 0.07 -2.77
N ASP A 39 23.14 -0.10 -4.08
CA ASP A 39 23.63 0.97 -4.93
C ASP A 39 22.57 2.08 -5.12
N ALA A 40 22.99 3.23 -5.66
CA ALA A 40 22.10 4.38 -5.82
C ALA A 40 20.88 4.10 -6.72
N SER A 41 21.05 3.25 -7.75
CA SER A 41 19.96 2.89 -8.66
C SER A 41 18.93 2.01 -7.97
N GLN A 42 19.38 1.01 -7.21
CA GLN A 42 18.54 0.11 -6.43
C GLN A 42 17.78 0.86 -5.33
N LYS A 43 18.42 1.81 -4.66
CA LYS A 43 17.77 2.70 -3.67
C LYS A 43 16.65 3.50 -4.31
N THR A 44 16.92 4.09 -5.48
CA THR A 44 15.93 4.88 -6.22
C THR A 44 14.73 4.03 -6.62
N VAL A 45 14.97 2.84 -7.18
CA VAL A 45 13.91 1.90 -7.57
C VAL A 45 13.07 1.47 -6.36
N LEU A 46 13.70 1.17 -5.22
CA LEU A 46 12.96 0.80 -4.02
C LEU A 46 12.08 1.94 -3.51
N LEU A 47 12.63 3.15 -3.39
CA LEU A 47 11.88 4.32 -2.92
C LEU A 47 10.73 4.67 -3.86
N GLN A 48 10.96 4.57 -5.17
CA GLN A 48 9.92 4.77 -6.16
C GLN A 48 8.81 3.72 -6.02
N ARG A 49 9.17 2.45 -5.80
CA ARG A 49 8.18 1.39 -5.58
C ARG A 49 7.36 1.60 -4.31
N ILE A 50 7.99 2.06 -3.23
CA ILE A 50 7.27 2.43 -1.99
C ILE A 50 6.29 3.56 -2.29
N HIS A 51 6.74 4.62 -2.98
CA HIS A 51 5.89 5.75 -3.35
C HIS A 51 4.70 5.36 -4.22
N ASP A 52 4.91 4.53 -5.24
CA ASP A 52 3.85 4.05 -6.12
C ASP A 52 2.79 3.25 -5.33
N MET A 53 3.22 2.43 -4.38
CA MET A 53 2.32 1.67 -3.51
C MET A 53 1.57 2.57 -2.53
N GLU A 54 2.20 3.60 -1.97
CA GLU A 54 1.52 4.60 -1.13
C GLU A 54 0.43 5.36 -1.91
N LEU A 55 0.69 5.68 -3.17
CA LEU A 55 -0.29 6.29 -4.06
C LEU A 55 -1.47 5.34 -4.31
N GLU A 56 -1.20 4.07 -4.61
CA GLU A 56 -2.24 3.04 -4.80
C GLU A 56 -3.11 2.89 -3.54
N LEU A 57 -2.48 2.88 -2.36
CA LEU A 57 -3.18 2.83 -1.08
C LEU A 57 -4.07 4.06 -0.87
N ALA A 58 -3.57 5.26 -1.19
CA ALA A 58 -4.36 6.49 -1.07
C ALA A 58 -5.60 6.46 -2.00
N VAL A 59 -5.47 5.93 -3.21
CA VAL A 59 -6.59 5.74 -4.13
C VAL A 59 -7.59 4.73 -3.58
N LEU A 60 -7.10 3.64 -3.00
CA LEU A 60 -7.95 2.58 -2.44
C LEU A 60 -8.72 3.07 -1.21
N ASN A 61 -8.06 3.76 -0.28
CA ASN A 61 -8.70 4.38 0.88
C ASN A 61 -9.77 5.39 0.45
N ARG A 62 -9.49 6.22 -0.55
CA ARG A 62 -10.49 7.15 -1.09
C ARG A 62 -11.72 6.44 -1.65
N ARG A 63 -11.55 5.25 -2.26
CA ARG A 63 -12.68 4.44 -2.73
C ARG A 63 -13.49 3.85 -1.57
N ILE A 64 -12.83 3.44 -0.49
CA ILE A 64 -13.47 2.95 0.73
C ILE A 64 -14.29 4.07 1.37
N ASP A 65 -13.73 5.28 1.54
CA ASP A 65 -14.42 6.44 2.10
C ASP A 65 -15.70 6.79 1.32
N LEU A 66 -15.66 6.70 -0.02
CA LEU A 66 -16.81 6.92 -0.89
C LEU A 66 -17.91 5.84 -0.77
N LEU A 67 -17.60 4.70 -0.18
CA LEU A 67 -18.55 3.61 0.05
C LEU A 67 -19.10 3.60 1.49
N GLU A 68 -18.43 4.27 2.43
CA GLU A 68 -18.91 4.46 3.80
C GLU A 68 -19.92 5.62 3.93
N GLY A 69 -19.81 6.64 3.06
CA GLY A 69 -20.70 7.81 3.02
C GLY A 69 -21.94 7.63 2.16
#